data_AF-A0A933E8E0-F1
#
_entry.id   AF-A0A933E8E0-F1
#
_cell.length_a   1.000
_cell.length_b   1.000
_cell.length_c   1.000
_cell.angle_alpha   90.00
_cell.angle_beta   90.00
_cell.angle_gamma   90.00
#
_symmetry.space_group_name_H-M   'P 1'
#
loop_
_entity.id
_entity.type
_entity.pdbx_description
1 polymer ?
#
loop_
_entity_poly.entity_id
_entity_poly.type
_entity_poly.pdbx_seq_one_letter_code
_entity_poly.pdbx_strand_id
1 'polypeptide(L)'
;LERSRDGDETTLMFWDAMEKLVRIGEPAVPQLVQHLNDYKRDRVRARVMMVLERMGPAATLPLLEALNSPQRLLRQNVCLLLGNIGRGGRDRRALGHLLKVYEAPDEIPEVRDLAAQAIEAIGGQAPGRILSAKEHLLMLAEDFYYNENLSATTRILSDPKGPLSIVWVWRADGNHPDGGALVPLNLMTYESPDGRRQEGFVPSFAYNELMAEEILYDALQCDPGYEPAISLLVADFLAQEQEVLDLIDTLHAVEGEGREAERAYLAQRREELAKARLFALAAGPRYVHQALRRAMRDRDVGLSQACMEVLSAIDTGETLPRTEADKDRAGRETFPIFFPPLRPEPESATGARR
;
A
#
# COMPACT_ATOMS: atom_id res chain seq x y z
N LEU A 1 1.68 30.35 -5.95
CA LEU A 1 2.11 29.93 -7.31
C LEU A 1 1.59 30.85 -8.44
N GLU A 2 0.58 31.72 -8.23
CA GLU A 2 -0.11 32.40 -9.36
C GLU A 2 -0.07 33.94 -9.43
N ARG A 3 0.53 34.67 -8.48
CA ARG A 3 0.57 36.15 -8.55
C ARG A 3 1.90 36.71 -8.09
N SER A 4 2.67 37.32 -8.99
CA SER A 4 3.39 38.59 -8.77
C SER A 4 4.07 39.04 -10.08
N ARG A 5 4.27 40.35 -10.22
CA ARG A 5 4.70 41.07 -11.44
C ARG A 5 6.22 41.27 -11.56
N ASP A 6 7.02 40.89 -10.56
CA ASP A 6 8.47 41.11 -10.55
C ASP A 6 9.28 39.79 -10.52
N GLY A 7 10.20 39.63 -11.48
CA GLY A 7 10.84 38.35 -11.82
C GLY A 7 11.76 37.77 -10.73
N ASP A 8 12.45 38.61 -9.96
CA ASP A 8 13.41 38.17 -8.94
C ASP A 8 12.71 37.83 -7.62
N GLU A 9 11.75 38.64 -7.20
CA GLU A 9 10.97 38.43 -5.98
C GLU A 9 10.06 37.19 -6.10
N THR A 10 9.50 36.95 -7.29
CA THR A 10 8.71 35.75 -7.59
C THR A 10 9.54 34.47 -7.51
N THR A 11 10.81 34.54 -7.89
CA THR A 11 11.73 33.40 -7.85
C THR A 11 12.10 33.08 -6.41
N LEU A 12 12.41 34.08 -5.58
CA LEU A 12 12.70 33.90 -4.16
C LEU A 12 11.49 33.37 -3.38
N MET A 13 10.29 33.94 -3.59
CA MET A 13 9.06 33.46 -2.96
C MET A 13 8.72 32.01 -3.35
N PHE A 14 9.04 31.61 -4.58
CA PHE A 14 8.83 30.25 -5.04
C PHE A 14 9.77 29.25 -4.34
N TRP A 15 11.06 29.57 -4.21
CA TRP A 15 12.02 28.72 -3.53
C TRP A 15 11.68 28.54 -2.04
N ASP A 16 11.31 29.62 -1.33
CA ASP A 16 10.87 29.54 0.07
C ASP A 16 9.59 28.69 0.24
N ALA A 17 8.60 28.87 -0.65
CA ALA A 17 7.39 28.04 -0.63
C ALA A 17 7.69 26.56 -0.91
N MET A 18 8.58 26.28 -1.85
CA MET A 18 8.99 24.93 -2.19
C MET A 18 9.77 24.27 -1.04
N GLU A 19 10.67 24.98 -0.36
CA GLU A 19 11.37 24.47 0.83
C GLU A 19 10.40 24.15 1.98
N LYS A 20 9.40 25.01 2.20
CA LYS A 20 8.34 24.76 3.17
C LYS A 20 7.54 23.50 2.84
N LEU A 21 7.16 23.32 1.57
CA LEU A 21 6.44 22.13 1.13
C LEU A 21 7.29 20.87 1.29
N VAL A 22 8.56 20.90 0.88
CA VAL A 22 9.49 19.78 1.06
C VAL A 22 9.65 19.42 2.54
N ARG A 23 9.68 20.42 3.44
CA ARG A 23 9.73 20.20 4.89
C ARG A 23 8.44 19.65 5.48
N ILE A 24 7.27 20.01 4.92
CA ILE A 24 6.00 19.39 5.31
C ILE A 24 6.01 17.90 4.95
N GLY A 25 6.58 17.54 3.79
CA GLY A 25 6.76 16.16 3.38
C GLY A 25 5.48 15.53 2.85
N GLU A 26 5.28 14.25 3.18
CA GLU A 26 4.21 13.39 2.68
C GLU A 26 2.79 13.99 2.77
N PRO A 27 2.38 14.67 3.87
CA PRO A 27 1.05 15.29 3.96
C PRO A 27 0.75 16.38 2.91
N ALA A 28 1.78 16.95 2.28
CA ALA A 28 1.59 17.95 1.22
C ALA A 28 1.29 17.30 -0.16
N VAL A 29 1.55 16.00 -0.33
CA VAL A 29 1.50 15.34 -1.64
C VAL A 29 0.10 15.37 -2.27
N PRO A 30 -1.03 15.10 -1.58
CA PRO A 30 -2.36 15.17 -2.20
C PRO A 30 -2.67 16.51 -2.85
N GLN A 31 -2.29 17.61 -2.18
CA GLN A 31 -2.51 18.98 -2.67
C GLN A 31 -1.59 19.35 -3.83
N LEU A 32 -0.47 18.64 -4.00
CA LEU A 32 0.43 18.80 -5.14
C LEU A 32 -0.05 17.96 -6.33
N VAL A 33 -0.49 16.73 -6.09
CA VAL A 33 -0.94 15.77 -7.10
C VAL A 33 -2.10 16.31 -7.94
N GLN A 34 -3.04 17.05 -7.36
CA GLN A 34 -4.15 17.69 -8.10
C GLN A 34 -3.71 18.66 -9.21
N HIS A 35 -2.48 19.15 -9.18
CA HIS A 35 -1.94 20.06 -10.19
C HIS A 35 -1.19 19.34 -11.31
N LEU A 36 -0.98 18.03 -11.20
CA LEU A 36 -0.27 17.24 -12.20
C LEU A 36 -1.13 16.90 -13.43
N ASN A 37 -2.45 17.05 -13.34
CA ASN A 37 -3.39 16.81 -14.44
C ASN A 37 -3.80 18.11 -15.19
N ASP A 38 -3.26 19.27 -14.83
CA ASP A 38 -3.62 20.55 -15.45
C ASP A 38 -2.85 20.77 -16.75
N TYR A 39 -3.49 20.52 -17.90
CA TYR A 39 -2.93 20.78 -19.23
C TYR A 39 -2.65 22.26 -19.52
N LYS A 40 -3.39 23.19 -18.91
CA LYS A 40 -3.34 24.63 -19.23
C LYS A 40 -2.21 25.33 -18.48
N ARG A 41 -1.79 24.80 -17.33
CA ARG A 41 -0.81 25.42 -16.44
C ARG A 41 0.51 24.64 -16.39
N ASP A 42 1.14 24.46 -17.56
CA ASP A 42 2.42 23.75 -17.71
C ASP A 42 3.50 24.23 -16.72
N ARG A 43 3.63 25.55 -16.53
CA ARG A 43 4.59 26.12 -15.55
C ARG A 43 4.29 25.72 -14.10
N VAL A 44 3.02 25.60 -13.74
CA VAL A 44 2.63 25.17 -12.38
C VAL A 44 2.93 23.69 -12.21
N ARG A 45 2.55 22.88 -13.21
CA ARG A 45 2.84 21.44 -13.24
C ARG A 45 4.34 21.15 -13.11
N ALA A 46 5.19 21.81 -13.91
CA ALA A 46 6.65 21.64 -13.84
C ALA A 46 7.23 21.99 -12.45
N ARG A 47 6.71 23.07 -11.83
CA ARG A 47 7.12 23.47 -10.47
C ARG A 47 6.68 22.45 -9.41
N VAL A 48 5.46 21.94 -9.54
CA VAL A 48 4.92 20.89 -8.65
C VAL A 48 5.74 19.60 -8.79
N MET A 49 6.07 19.21 -10.02
CA MET A 49 6.95 18.06 -10.25
C MET A 49 8.31 18.25 -9.56
N MET A 50 8.91 19.44 -9.68
CA MET A 50 10.18 19.74 -9.00
C MET A 50 10.07 19.66 -7.46
N VAL A 51 8.95 20.10 -6.88
CA VAL A 51 8.71 19.96 -5.43
C VAL A 51 8.66 18.48 -5.05
N LEU A 52 7.89 17.67 -5.77
CA LEU A 52 7.70 16.24 -5.50
C LEU A 52 9.01 15.44 -5.70
N GLU A 53 9.79 15.76 -6.73
CA GLU A 53 11.12 15.15 -6.91
C GLU A 53 12.09 15.49 -5.78
N ARG A 54 12.03 16.73 -5.27
CA ARG A 54 12.85 17.17 -4.14
C ARG A 54 12.42 16.58 -2.80
N MET A 55 11.13 16.25 -2.65
CA MET A 55 10.65 15.45 -1.51
C MET A 55 11.25 14.04 -1.55
N GLY A 56 11.52 13.50 -2.75
CA GLY A 56 12.20 12.23 -2.91
C GLY A 56 11.36 11.06 -2.38
N PRO A 57 11.95 10.12 -1.61
CA PRO A 57 11.26 8.93 -1.10
C PRO A 57 9.97 9.23 -0.29
N ALA A 58 9.84 10.43 0.27
CA ALA A 58 8.64 10.83 1.02
C ALA A 58 7.38 10.92 0.13
N ALA A 59 7.56 11.22 -1.16
CA ALA A 59 6.46 11.32 -2.11
C ALA A 59 6.10 9.95 -2.72
N THR A 60 6.95 8.93 -2.59
CA THR A 60 6.80 7.67 -3.30
C THR A 60 5.47 7.00 -3.02
N LEU A 61 5.13 6.70 -1.75
CA LEU A 61 3.92 5.93 -1.41
C LEU A 61 2.62 6.59 -1.91
N PRO A 62 2.33 7.87 -1.62
CA PRO A 62 1.16 8.52 -2.21
C PRO A 62 1.22 8.62 -3.74
N LEU A 63 2.40 8.71 -4.36
CA LEU A 63 2.50 8.68 -5.82
C LEU A 63 2.21 7.30 -6.41
N LEU A 64 2.51 6.20 -5.71
CA LEU A 64 2.10 4.84 -6.15
C LEU A 64 0.58 4.76 -6.27
N GLU A 65 -0.13 5.31 -5.28
CA GLU A 65 -1.58 5.38 -5.29
C GLU A 65 -2.12 6.23 -6.44
N ALA A 66 -1.46 7.34 -6.78
CA ALA A 66 -1.88 8.20 -7.88
C ALA A 66 -1.80 7.53 -9.27
N LEU A 67 -1.09 6.39 -9.40
CA LEU A 67 -1.12 5.57 -10.62
C LEU A 67 -2.51 4.98 -10.89
N ASN A 68 -3.38 4.86 -9.88
CA ASN A 68 -4.75 4.37 -10.02
C ASN A 68 -5.72 5.44 -10.58
N SER A 69 -5.26 6.67 -10.83
CA SER A 69 -6.09 7.70 -11.45
C SER A 69 -6.57 7.27 -12.84
N PRO A 70 -7.85 7.51 -13.21
CA PRO A 70 -8.32 7.28 -14.57
C PRO A 70 -7.71 8.28 -15.56
N GLN A 71 -7.13 9.38 -15.09
CA GLN A 71 -6.61 10.45 -15.93
C GLN A 71 -5.22 10.12 -16.48
N ARG A 72 -5.15 10.01 -17.81
CA ARG A 72 -3.92 9.69 -18.54
C ARG A 72 -2.77 10.64 -18.19
N LEU A 73 -2.96 11.96 -18.22
CA LEU A 73 -1.88 12.91 -17.95
C LEU A 73 -1.34 12.77 -16.53
N LEU A 74 -2.21 12.52 -15.56
CA LEU A 74 -1.79 12.30 -14.19
C LEU A 74 -0.87 11.07 -14.11
N ARG A 75 -1.29 9.92 -14.65
CA ARG A 75 -0.47 8.71 -14.68
C ARG A 75 0.88 8.92 -15.37
N GLN A 76 0.90 9.63 -16.51
CA GLN A 76 2.14 9.97 -17.23
C GLN A 76 3.14 10.74 -16.35
N ASN A 77 2.67 11.78 -15.67
CA ASN A 77 3.54 12.60 -14.80
C ASN A 77 3.98 11.83 -13.56
N VAL A 78 3.11 10.98 -13.01
CA VAL A 78 3.44 10.11 -11.87
C VAL A 78 4.52 9.09 -12.25
N CYS A 79 4.43 8.44 -13.41
CA CYS A 79 5.50 7.55 -13.90
C CYS A 79 6.86 8.27 -13.99
N LEU A 80 6.88 9.48 -14.58
CA LEU A 80 8.10 10.30 -14.67
C LEU A 80 8.67 10.63 -13.28
N LEU A 81 7.81 11.06 -12.35
CA LEU A 81 8.20 11.39 -10.98
C LEU A 81 8.80 10.19 -10.26
N LEU A 82 8.13 9.04 -10.29
CA LEU A 82 8.60 7.81 -9.65
C LEU A 82 9.95 7.36 -10.24
N GLY A 83 10.10 7.44 -11.56
CA GLY A 83 11.37 7.16 -12.25
C GLY A 83 12.51 8.10 -11.82
N ASN A 84 12.22 9.39 -11.64
CA ASN A 84 13.20 10.38 -11.18
C ASN A 84 13.57 10.21 -9.71
N ILE A 85 12.58 9.98 -8.83
CA ILE A 85 12.78 9.72 -7.40
C ILE A 85 13.64 8.47 -7.21
N GLY A 86 13.26 7.36 -7.84
CA GLY A 86 13.95 6.07 -7.68
C GLY A 86 15.21 5.88 -8.53
N ARG A 87 15.56 6.86 -9.38
CA ARG A 87 16.67 6.78 -10.34
C ARG A 87 17.95 6.22 -9.71
N GLY A 88 18.56 5.24 -10.37
CA GLY A 88 19.80 4.60 -9.92
C GLY A 88 19.62 3.73 -8.68
N GLY A 89 18.42 3.21 -8.45
CA GLY A 89 18.08 2.36 -7.31
C GLY A 89 17.96 3.12 -5.98
N ARG A 90 17.80 4.44 -5.99
CA ARG A 90 17.65 5.27 -4.78
C ARG A 90 16.36 4.95 -4.00
N ASP A 91 15.32 4.56 -4.72
CA ASP A 91 14.06 4.08 -4.16
C ASP A 91 13.48 3.04 -5.12
N ARG A 92 13.39 1.79 -4.67
CA ARG A 92 12.92 0.66 -5.48
C ARG A 92 11.46 0.31 -5.25
N ARG A 93 10.78 0.98 -4.31
CA ARG A 93 9.39 0.67 -3.92
C ARG A 93 8.40 0.85 -5.08
N ALA A 94 8.74 1.68 -6.06
CA ALA A 94 7.90 1.91 -7.24
C ALA A 94 7.95 0.80 -8.30
N LEU A 95 8.90 -0.13 -8.25
CA LEU A 95 9.09 -1.13 -9.32
C LEU A 95 7.84 -1.99 -9.55
N GLY A 96 7.26 -2.57 -8.49
CA GLY A 96 6.08 -3.43 -8.61
C GLY A 96 4.87 -2.72 -9.21
N HIS A 97 4.61 -1.49 -8.77
CA HIS A 97 3.46 -0.71 -9.23
C HIS A 97 3.67 -0.19 -10.67
N LEU A 98 4.89 0.22 -11.04
CA LEU A 98 5.19 0.60 -12.42
C LEU A 98 5.12 -0.61 -13.36
N LEU A 99 5.56 -1.79 -12.90
CA LEU A 99 5.40 -3.04 -13.65
C LEU A 99 3.93 -3.39 -13.83
N LYS A 100 3.09 -3.22 -12.80
CA LYS A 100 1.62 -3.39 -12.91
C LYS A 100 1.03 -2.51 -14.01
N VAL A 101 1.44 -1.24 -14.09
CA VAL A 101 1.04 -0.32 -15.18
C VAL A 101 1.58 -0.79 -16.55
N TYR A 102 2.82 -1.25 -16.61
CA TYR A 102 3.45 -1.72 -17.85
C TYR A 102 2.80 -3.02 -18.39
N GLU A 103 2.46 -3.95 -17.49
CA GLU A 103 1.89 -5.26 -17.79
C GLU A 103 0.37 -5.21 -18.03
N ALA A 104 -0.30 -4.13 -17.65
CA ALA A 104 -1.74 -3.97 -17.82
C ALA A 104 -2.14 -4.05 -19.31
N PRO A 105 -3.05 -4.97 -19.69
CA PRO A 105 -3.36 -5.26 -21.09
C PRO A 105 -3.99 -4.07 -21.81
N ASP A 106 -4.85 -3.33 -21.12
CA ASP A 106 -5.64 -2.21 -21.59
C ASP A 106 -5.00 -0.82 -21.32
N GLU A 107 -3.77 -0.79 -20.80
CA GLU A 107 -3.09 0.49 -20.54
C GLU A 107 -2.70 1.19 -21.85
N ILE A 108 -2.82 2.51 -21.81
CA ILE A 108 -2.54 3.45 -22.89
C ILE A 108 -1.05 3.39 -23.26
N PRO A 109 -0.68 3.26 -24.55
CA PRO A 109 0.72 3.10 -24.99
C PRO A 109 1.67 4.17 -24.43
N GLU A 110 1.26 5.43 -24.42
CA GLU A 110 2.11 6.52 -23.92
C GLU A 110 2.34 6.46 -22.40
N VAL A 111 1.41 5.88 -21.63
CA VAL A 111 1.60 5.65 -20.19
C VAL A 111 2.53 4.45 -19.99
N ARG A 112 2.31 3.38 -20.76
CA ARG A 112 3.13 2.17 -20.76
C ARG A 112 4.60 2.44 -21.06
N ASP A 113 4.88 3.28 -22.06
CA ASP A 113 6.24 3.67 -22.44
C ASP A 113 6.93 4.48 -21.33
N LEU A 114 6.19 5.35 -20.64
CA LEU A 114 6.72 6.11 -19.51
C LEU A 114 6.95 5.23 -18.28
N ALA A 115 6.07 4.25 -18.03
CA ALA A 115 6.29 3.25 -16.99
C ALA A 115 7.55 2.43 -17.28
N ALA A 116 7.76 1.99 -18.53
CA ALA A 116 8.96 1.28 -18.94
C ALA A 116 10.24 2.12 -18.73
N GLN A 117 10.22 3.40 -19.13
CA GLN A 117 11.34 4.33 -18.90
C GLN A 117 11.62 4.54 -17.40
N ALA A 118 10.57 4.64 -16.59
CA ALA A 118 10.70 4.78 -15.14
C ALA A 118 11.32 3.51 -14.51
N ILE A 119 10.88 2.32 -14.92
CA ILE A 119 11.44 1.03 -14.50
C ILE A 119 12.93 0.97 -14.85
N GLU A 120 13.31 1.32 -16.07
CA GLU A 120 14.71 1.37 -16.50
C GLU A 120 15.53 2.39 -15.70
N ALA A 121 14.98 3.57 -15.42
CA ALA A 121 15.65 4.58 -14.62
C ALA A 121 15.93 4.09 -13.19
N ILE A 122 15.01 3.32 -12.60
CA ILE A 122 15.11 2.80 -11.23
C ILE A 122 16.03 1.59 -11.16
N GLY A 123 15.78 0.58 -12.00
CA GLY A 123 16.43 -0.73 -11.95
C GLY A 123 17.67 -0.89 -12.83
N GLY A 124 17.87 0.01 -13.79
CA GLY A 124 18.94 -0.10 -14.80
C GLY A 124 18.70 -1.20 -15.84
N GLN A 125 17.51 -1.80 -15.86
CA GLN A 125 17.14 -2.89 -16.75
C GLN A 125 15.73 -2.67 -17.30
N ALA A 126 15.52 -3.08 -18.54
CA ALA A 126 14.21 -3.06 -19.18
C ALA A 126 13.20 -3.95 -18.43
N PRO A 127 11.90 -3.63 -18.43
CA PRO A 127 10.87 -4.40 -17.72
C PRO A 127 10.90 -5.91 -18.03
N GLY A 128 11.11 -6.30 -19.29
CA GLY A 128 11.17 -7.71 -19.70
C GLY A 128 12.44 -8.46 -19.28
N ARG A 129 13.34 -7.85 -18.50
CA ARG A 129 14.57 -8.46 -17.97
C ARG A 129 14.58 -8.59 -16.44
N ILE A 130 13.53 -8.14 -15.78
CA ILE A 130 13.35 -8.25 -14.33
C ILE A 130 12.14 -9.15 -14.02
N LEU A 131 11.85 -9.35 -12.75
CA LEU A 131 10.69 -10.12 -12.30
C LEU A 131 9.39 -9.40 -12.67
N SER A 132 8.29 -10.14 -12.68
CA SER A 132 6.95 -9.61 -12.98
C SER A 132 6.42 -8.66 -11.91
N ALA A 133 5.33 -7.93 -12.22
CA ALA A 133 4.67 -7.02 -11.28
C ALA A 133 4.33 -7.71 -9.95
N LYS A 134 3.65 -8.86 -10.00
CA LYS A 134 3.23 -9.62 -8.82
C LYS A 134 4.40 -10.08 -7.94
N GLU A 135 5.54 -10.42 -8.55
CA GLU A 135 6.75 -10.85 -7.83
C GLU A 135 7.42 -9.65 -7.13
N HIS A 136 7.51 -8.50 -7.81
CA HIS A 136 8.02 -7.28 -7.19
C HIS A 136 7.11 -6.73 -6.09
N LEU A 137 5.78 -6.84 -6.27
CA LEU A 137 4.80 -6.48 -5.26
C LEU A 137 4.90 -7.42 -4.06
N LEU A 138 5.06 -8.72 -4.25
CA LEU A 138 5.29 -9.66 -3.15
C LEU A 138 6.56 -9.33 -2.37
N MET A 139 7.68 -9.06 -3.05
CA MET A 139 8.92 -8.66 -2.35
C MET A 139 8.72 -7.38 -1.54
N LEU A 140 7.98 -6.41 -2.08
CA LEU A 140 7.67 -5.18 -1.35
C LEU A 140 6.73 -5.43 -0.16
N ALA A 141 5.73 -6.31 -0.30
CA ALA A 141 4.87 -6.70 0.80
C ALA A 141 5.65 -7.45 1.90
N GLU A 142 6.55 -8.36 1.52
CA GLU A 142 7.45 -9.03 2.47
C GLU A 142 8.36 -8.04 3.19
N ASP A 143 8.84 -7.03 2.48
CA ASP A 143 9.62 -5.94 3.06
C ASP A 143 8.82 -5.18 4.13
N PHE A 144 7.53 -4.89 3.91
CA PHE A 144 6.68 -4.27 4.93
C PHE A 144 6.34 -5.23 6.07
N TYR A 145 6.02 -6.49 5.76
CA TYR A 145 5.67 -7.52 6.74
C TYR A 145 6.83 -7.82 7.70
N TYR A 146 8.06 -7.92 7.20
CA TYR A 146 9.22 -8.28 8.03
C TYR A 146 10.01 -7.11 8.59
N ASN A 147 10.13 -6.02 7.83
CA ASN A 147 11.01 -4.93 8.23
C ASN A 147 10.22 -3.81 8.89
N GLU A 148 10.33 -3.75 10.23
CA GLU A 148 10.03 -2.51 10.97
C GLU A 148 10.80 -1.30 10.40
N ASN A 149 11.93 -1.49 9.70
CA ASN A 149 12.81 -0.42 9.25
C ASN A 149 12.54 0.15 7.83
N LEU A 150 11.70 -0.42 6.96
CA LEU A 150 11.27 0.33 5.75
C LEU A 150 10.39 1.52 6.12
N SER A 151 9.68 1.35 7.22
CA SER A 151 9.03 2.44 7.88
C SER A 151 10.06 3.45 8.39
N ALA A 152 11.31 3.11 8.79
CA ALA A 152 12.33 4.11 9.19
C ALA A 152 12.63 5.19 8.12
N THR A 153 12.70 4.86 6.83
CA THR A 153 12.95 5.87 5.77
C THR A 153 11.74 6.77 5.49
N THR A 154 10.54 6.33 5.89
CA THR A 154 9.27 7.08 5.82
C THR A 154 8.97 7.80 7.16
N ARG A 155 9.31 7.17 8.30
CA ARG A 155 9.29 7.61 9.72
C ARG A 155 10.32 8.68 10.02
N ILE A 156 11.33 8.89 9.17
CA ILE A 156 12.28 10.01 9.33
C ILE A 156 11.58 11.36 9.11
N LEU A 157 10.42 11.41 8.44
CA LEU A 157 9.77 12.67 8.03
C LEU A 157 8.43 12.95 8.73
N SER A 158 7.78 11.92 9.26
CA SER A 158 6.63 12.01 10.17
C SER A 158 7.13 11.52 11.52
N ASP A 159 7.18 12.41 12.53
CA ASP A 159 7.69 12.18 13.89
C ASP A 159 7.98 10.70 14.24
N PRO A 160 9.25 10.28 14.41
CA PRO A 160 9.62 8.89 14.70
C PRO A 160 9.06 8.37 16.05
N LYS A 161 8.37 9.21 16.82
CA LYS A 161 7.64 8.88 18.05
C LYS A 161 6.16 9.31 18.02
N GLY A 162 5.64 9.73 16.87
CA GLY A 162 4.24 10.07 16.69
C GLY A 162 3.35 8.82 16.71
N PRO A 163 2.18 8.85 17.37
CA PRO A 163 1.30 7.69 17.46
C PRO A 163 0.61 7.30 16.14
N LEU A 164 0.81 8.08 15.06
CA LEU A 164 -0.02 8.08 13.87
C LEU A 164 0.83 8.10 12.58
N SER A 165 0.50 7.21 11.64
CA SER A 165 1.05 7.10 10.28
C SER A 165 -0.05 7.27 9.23
N ILE A 166 0.29 7.48 7.95
CA ILE A 166 -0.69 7.65 6.87
C ILE A 166 -0.53 6.52 5.85
N VAL A 167 -1.58 5.76 5.63
CA VAL A 167 -1.70 4.89 4.45
C VAL A 167 -2.55 5.64 3.44
N TRP A 168 -2.00 5.93 2.26
CA TRP A 168 -2.76 6.61 1.21
C TRP A 168 -3.56 5.60 0.40
N VAL A 169 -4.74 6.03 -0.06
CA VAL A 169 -5.51 5.33 -1.08
C VAL A 169 -6.00 6.32 -2.13
N TRP A 170 -6.00 5.89 -3.39
CA TRP A 170 -6.72 6.62 -4.43
C TRP A 170 -8.21 6.35 -4.33
N ARG A 171 -9.01 7.38 -4.07
CA ARG A 171 -10.47 7.29 -4.08
C ARG A 171 -11.03 7.89 -5.36
N ALA A 172 -11.62 7.05 -6.20
CA ALA A 172 -12.29 7.49 -7.41
C ALA A 172 -13.51 8.37 -7.07
N ASP A 173 -13.67 9.45 -7.83
CA ASP A 173 -14.83 10.35 -7.78
C ASP A 173 -15.04 10.91 -9.19
N GLY A 174 -16.16 10.52 -9.82
CA GLY A 174 -16.49 10.93 -11.18
C GLY A 174 -16.71 12.44 -11.34
N ASN A 175 -16.94 13.17 -10.25
CA ASN A 175 -17.08 14.63 -10.26
C ASN A 175 -15.75 15.35 -10.00
N HIS A 176 -14.71 14.65 -9.56
CA HIS A 176 -13.41 15.25 -9.31
C HIS A 176 -12.67 15.46 -10.65
N PRO A 177 -12.01 16.62 -10.88
CA PRO A 177 -11.28 16.89 -12.12
C PRO A 177 -10.23 15.81 -12.47
N ASP A 178 -9.67 15.17 -11.45
CA ASP A 178 -8.66 14.12 -11.58
C ASP A 178 -9.26 12.70 -11.62
N GLY A 179 -10.59 12.60 -11.66
CA GLY A 179 -11.35 11.34 -11.55
C GLY A 179 -11.26 10.66 -10.18
N GLY A 180 -10.69 11.36 -9.20
CA GLY A 180 -10.50 10.92 -7.83
C GLY A 180 -9.48 11.78 -7.11
N ALA A 181 -9.20 11.45 -5.86
CA ALA A 181 -8.19 12.13 -5.05
C ALA A 181 -7.45 11.14 -4.14
N LEU A 182 -6.22 11.50 -3.78
CA LEU A 182 -5.50 10.84 -2.70
C LEU A 182 -6.16 11.19 -1.38
N VAL A 183 -6.64 10.17 -0.67
CA VAL A 183 -7.21 10.31 0.66
C VAL A 183 -6.51 9.34 1.60
N PRO A 184 -6.37 9.68 2.88
CA PRO A 184 -5.88 8.73 3.85
C PRO A 184 -6.90 7.59 4.04
N LEU A 185 -6.39 6.37 4.21
CA LEU A 185 -7.16 5.24 4.68
C LEU A 185 -7.60 5.54 6.12
N ASN A 186 -8.89 5.83 6.30
CA ASN A 186 -9.43 6.25 7.58
C ASN A 186 -9.88 5.03 8.39
N LEU A 187 -9.01 4.54 9.26
CA LEU A 187 -9.31 3.44 10.20
C LEU A 187 -9.52 3.94 11.64
N MET A 188 -9.20 5.20 11.94
CA MET A 188 -9.41 5.78 13.25
C MET A 188 -9.72 7.28 13.19
N THR A 189 -10.68 7.70 14.01
CA THR A 189 -10.85 9.09 14.43
C THR A 189 -10.10 9.31 15.73
N TYR A 190 -9.04 10.12 15.71
CA TYR A 190 -8.32 10.57 16.90
C TYR A 190 -8.81 11.97 17.30
N GLU A 191 -9.28 12.14 18.54
CA GLU A 191 -9.60 13.47 19.07
C GLU A 191 -8.42 13.95 19.90
N SER A 192 -7.71 14.99 19.43
CA SER A 192 -6.57 15.54 20.15
C SER A 192 -7.00 16.22 21.46
N PRO A 193 -6.08 16.42 22.42
CA PRO A 193 -6.40 17.03 23.72
C PRO A 193 -7.04 18.43 23.64
N ASP A 194 -6.93 19.12 22.51
CA ASP A 194 -7.59 20.39 22.20
C ASP A 194 -8.98 20.24 21.56
N GLY A 195 -9.54 19.03 21.52
CA GLY A 195 -10.88 18.71 21.01
C GLY A 195 -10.97 18.65 19.49
N ARG A 196 -9.84 18.58 18.77
CA ARG A 196 -9.85 18.47 17.30
C ARG A 196 -9.88 17.01 16.89
N ARG A 197 -10.90 16.62 16.13
CA ARG A 197 -10.92 15.33 15.46
C ARG A 197 -9.99 15.35 14.27
N GLN A 198 -9.03 14.46 14.28
CA GLN A 198 -8.13 14.16 13.18
C GLN A 198 -8.56 12.79 12.63
N GLU A 199 -8.93 12.80 11.35
CA GLU A 199 -9.28 11.62 10.56
C GLU A 199 -8.11 11.28 9.64
N GLY A 200 -8.00 10.01 9.26
CA GLY A 200 -7.05 9.60 8.24
C GLY A 200 -5.65 9.26 8.73
N PHE A 201 -5.56 8.69 9.92
CA PHE A 201 -4.33 8.13 10.43
C PHE A 201 -4.52 6.69 10.88
N VAL A 202 -3.48 5.89 10.72
CA VAL A 202 -3.39 4.53 11.24
C VAL A 202 -2.39 4.50 12.41
N PRO A 203 -2.61 3.67 13.44
CA PRO A 203 -1.61 3.48 14.47
C PRO A 203 -0.28 3.03 13.88
N SER A 204 0.82 3.56 14.43
CA SER A 204 2.15 3.24 13.95
C SER A 204 2.50 1.75 14.06
N PHE A 205 1.88 1.00 15.00
CA PHE A 205 2.06 -0.45 15.11
C PHE A 205 1.39 -1.22 13.96
N ALA A 206 0.18 -0.81 13.55
CA ALA A 206 -0.56 -1.47 12.47
C ALA A 206 -0.12 -1.06 11.06
N TYR A 207 0.70 0.00 10.93
CA TYR A 207 1.05 0.58 9.63
C TYR A 207 1.71 -0.42 8.67
N ASN A 208 2.63 -1.24 9.17
CA ASN A 208 3.40 -2.16 8.32
C ASN A 208 2.54 -3.29 7.75
N GLU A 209 1.70 -3.89 8.59
CA GLU A 209 0.79 -4.97 8.20
C GLU A 209 -0.25 -4.45 7.21
N LEU A 210 -0.83 -3.27 7.47
CA LEU A 210 -1.75 -2.63 6.52
C LEU A 210 -1.09 -2.32 5.17
N MET A 211 0.16 -1.85 5.16
CA MET A 211 0.89 -1.64 3.91
C MET A 211 1.13 -2.97 3.18
N ALA A 212 1.52 -4.02 3.89
CA ALA A 212 1.71 -5.35 3.31
C ALA A 212 0.40 -5.90 2.72
N GLU A 213 -0.70 -5.81 3.46
CA GLU A 213 -2.05 -6.18 3.04
C GLU A 213 -2.42 -5.49 1.72
N GLU A 214 -2.28 -4.16 1.66
CA GLU A 214 -2.65 -3.36 0.50
C GLU A 214 -1.82 -3.71 -0.75
N ILE A 215 -0.52 -3.93 -0.58
CA ILE A 215 0.38 -4.35 -1.67
C ILE A 215 0.08 -5.79 -2.13
N LEU A 216 -0.33 -6.67 -1.21
CA LEU A 216 -0.74 -8.03 -1.55
C LEU A 216 -2.01 -8.03 -2.40
N TYR A 217 -2.97 -7.15 -2.12
CA TYR A 217 -4.11 -6.97 -3.02
C TYR A 217 -3.69 -6.52 -4.42
N ASP A 218 -2.73 -5.60 -4.52
CA ASP A 218 -2.17 -5.21 -5.83
C ASP A 218 -1.51 -6.39 -6.56
N ALA A 219 -0.80 -7.26 -5.83
CA ALA A 219 -0.21 -8.47 -6.41
C ALA A 219 -1.29 -9.45 -6.91
N LEU A 220 -2.38 -9.62 -6.16
CA LEU A 220 -3.51 -10.49 -6.52
C LEU A 220 -4.37 -9.90 -7.65
N GLN A 221 -4.42 -8.58 -7.81
CA GLN A 221 -5.01 -7.97 -9.01
C GLN A 221 -4.21 -8.30 -10.27
N CYS A 222 -2.88 -8.43 -10.16
CA CYS A 222 -2.04 -8.87 -11.28
C CYS A 222 -2.25 -10.36 -11.61
N ASP A 223 -2.40 -11.20 -10.58
CA ASP A 223 -2.67 -12.63 -10.72
C ASP A 223 -3.46 -13.17 -9.50
N PRO A 224 -4.78 -13.40 -9.64
CA PRO A 224 -5.62 -13.86 -8.54
C PRO A 224 -5.24 -15.24 -7.99
N GLY A 225 -4.49 -16.05 -8.75
CA GLY A 225 -4.02 -17.37 -8.35
C GLY A 225 -2.61 -17.37 -7.77
N TYR A 226 -2.01 -16.20 -7.52
CA TYR A 226 -0.61 -16.10 -7.10
C TYR A 226 -0.39 -16.59 -5.67
N GLU A 227 -0.11 -17.89 -5.55
CA GLU A 227 -0.05 -18.60 -4.27
C GLU A 227 0.84 -17.96 -3.19
N PRO A 228 2.05 -17.43 -3.49
CA PRO A 228 2.86 -16.79 -2.47
C PRO A 228 2.19 -15.56 -1.84
N ALA A 229 1.45 -14.78 -2.63
CA ALA A 229 0.71 -13.62 -2.12
C ALA A 229 -0.48 -14.06 -1.25
N ILE A 230 -1.24 -15.07 -1.68
CA ILE A 230 -2.34 -15.64 -0.87
C ILE A 230 -1.80 -16.17 0.46
N SER A 231 -0.68 -16.91 0.44
CA SER A 231 -0.08 -17.44 1.66
C SER A 231 0.44 -16.35 2.58
N LEU A 232 1.04 -15.29 2.05
CA LEU A 232 1.50 -14.17 2.88
C LEU A 232 0.31 -13.39 3.45
N LEU A 233 -0.77 -13.21 2.67
CA LEU A 233 -1.98 -12.53 3.15
C LEU A 233 -2.66 -13.33 4.27
N VAL A 234 -2.69 -14.66 4.20
CA VAL A 234 -3.15 -15.50 5.32
C VAL A 234 -2.27 -15.29 6.56
N ALA A 235 -0.95 -15.26 6.39
CA ALA A 235 -0.01 -15.07 7.50
C ALA A 235 -0.17 -13.69 8.14
N ASP A 236 -0.27 -12.64 7.31
CA ASP A 236 -0.47 -11.26 7.71
C ASP A 236 -1.78 -11.10 8.50
N PHE A 237 -2.90 -11.58 7.96
CA PHE A 237 -4.18 -11.51 8.66
C PHE A 237 -4.23 -12.24 10.00
N LEU A 238 -3.61 -13.42 10.09
CA LEU A 238 -3.57 -14.17 11.35
C LEU A 238 -2.60 -13.54 12.36
N ALA A 239 -1.49 -12.95 11.91
CA ALA A 239 -0.56 -12.22 12.77
C ALA A 239 -1.23 -10.96 13.35
N GLN A 240 -1.87 -10.16 12.49
CA GLN A 240 -2.67 -9.00 12.88
C GLN A 240 -3.73 -9.34 13.95
N GLU A 241 -4.44 -10.46 13.79
CA GLU A 241 -5.45 -10.90 14.76
C GLU A 241 -4.82 -11.19 16.12
N GLN A 242 -3.68 -11.90 16.15
CA GLN A 242 -2.99 -12.21 17.40
C GLN A 242 -2.45 -10.96 18.09
N GLU A 243 -1.82 -10.05 17.34
CA GLU A 243 -1.29 -8.79 17.91
C GLU A 243 -2.42 -7.95 18.53
N VAL A 244 -3.58 -7.84 17.86
CA VAL A 244 -4.73 -7.11 18.40
C VAL A 244 -5.26 -7.77 19.67
N LEU A 245 -5.31 -9.11 19.75
CA LEU A 245 -5.74 -9.82 20.95
C LEU A 245 -4.76 -9.61 22.12
N ASP A 246 -3.45 -9.71 21.87
CA ASP A 246 -2.41 -9.45 22.86
C ASP A 246 -2.45 -8.00 23.37
N LEU A 247 -2.68 -7.03 22.47
CA LEU A 247 -2.85 -5.62 22.83
C LEU A 247 -4.11 -5.38 23.68
N ILE A 248 -5.22 -6.05 23.37
CA ILE A 248 -6.44 -5.97 24.19
C ILE A 248 -6.18 -6.51 25.60
N ASP A 249 -5.54 -7.67 25.72
CA ASP A 249 -5.25 -8.30 27.00
C ASP A 249 -4.29 -7.44 27.85
N THR A 250 -3.26 -6.86 27.23
CA THR A 250 -2.34 -5.94 27.91
C THR A 250 -3.04 -4.64 28.35
N LEU A 251 -3.93 -4.07 27.54
CA LEU A 251 -4.69 -2.87 27.90
C LEU A 251 -5.78 -3.11 28.95
N HIS A 252 -6.33 -4.32 29.04
CA HIS A 252 -7.22 -4.71 30.12
C HIS A 252 -6.46 -4.88 31.45
N ALA A 253 -5.21 -5.33 31.41
CA ALA A 253 -4.38 -5.47 32.60
C ALA A 253 -3.93 -4.12 33.19
N VAL A 254 -3.94 -3.04 32.41
CA VAL A 254 -3.59 -1.68 32.84
C VAL A 254 -4.86 -0.91 33.23
N GLU A 255 -5.08 -0.72 34.53
CA GLU A 255 -6.12 0.18 35.06
C GLU A 255 -5.67 1.65 34.90
N GLY A 256 -6.48 2.48 34.21
CA GLY A 256 -6.22 3.91 34.04
C GLY A 256 -7.11 4.59 33.00
N GLU A 257 -7.40 5.88 33.21
CA GLU A 257 -8.08 6.79 32.27
C GLU A 257 -7.09 7.28 31.18
N GLY A 258 -7.57 7.50 29.95
CA GLY A 258 -6.79 8.14 28.86
C GLY A 258 -6.34 7.23 27.71
N ARG A 259 -6.86 6.01 27.60
CA ARG A 259 -6.63 5.09 26.46
C ARG A 259 -7.92 4.64 25.77
N GLU A 260 -9.01 5.41 25.93
CA GLU A 260 -10.33 5.08 25.39
C GLU A 260 -10.32 4.98 23.85
N ALA A 261 -9.57 5.87 23.18
CA ALA A 261 -9.43 5.84 21.72
C ALA A 261 -8.68 4.60 21.21
N GLU A 262 -7.61 4.19 21.91
CA GLU A 262 -6.85 2.97 21.59
C GLU A 262 -7.70 1.72 21.81
N ARG A 263 -8.46 1.67 22.92
CA ARG A 263 -9.41 0.58 23.19
C ARG A 263 -10.54 0.52 22.15
N ALA A 264 -11.08 1.67 21.72
CA ALA A 264 -12.10 1.73 20.68
C ALA A 264 -11.57 1.23 19.33
N TYR A 265 -10.35 1.64 18.96
CA TYR A 265 -9.67 1.14 17.77
C TYR A 265 -9.50 -0.38 17.80
N LEU A 266 -8.94 -0.92 18.88
CA LEU A 266 -8.70 -2.37 18.97
C LEU A 266 -9.99 -3.18 18.99
N ALA A 267 -11.06 -2.64 19.60
CA ALA A 267 -12.38 -3.28 19.57
C ALA A 267 -12.95 -3.34 18.14
N GLN A 268 -12.88 -2.23 17.40
CA GLN A 268 -13.28 -2.20 15.99
C GLN A 268 -12.40 -3.12 15.14
N ARG A 269 -11.07 -3.04 15.30
CA ARG A 269 -10.12 -3.84 14.52
C ARG A 269 -10.29 -5.33 14.79
N ARG A 270 -10.60 -5.73 16.02
CA ARG A 270 -10.94 -7.12 16.36
C ARG A 270 -12.17 -7.62 15.60
N GLU A 271 -13.19 -6.78 15.41
CA GLU A 271 -14.37 -7.17 14.61
C GLU A 271 -14.04 -7.30 13.12
N GLU A 272 -13.21 -6.39 12.59
CA GLU A 272 -12.73 -6.47 11.20
C GLU A 272 -11.87 -7.72 10.97
N LEU A 273 -10.96 -8.02 11.90
CA LEU A 273 -10.08 -9.18 11.86
C LEU A 273 -10.77 -10.49 12.25
N ALA A 274 -11.99 -10.49 12.77
CA ALA A 274 -12.77 -11.73 12.86
C ALA A 274 -12.97 -12.37 11.46
N LYS A 275 -12.88 -11.56 10.39
CA LYS A 275 -12.89 -12.02 9.00
C LYS A 275 -11.56 -12.64 8.57
N ALA A 276 -10.43 -12.34 9.24
CA ALA A 276 -9.12 -12.95 8.98
C ALA A 276 -9.17 -14.48 9.08
N ARG A 277 -9.80 -14.99 10.16
CA ARG A 277 -10.01 -16.43 10.32
C ARG A 277 -10.89 -17.00 9.22
N LEU A 278 -12.00 -16.34 8.88
CA LEU A 278 -12.86 -16.77 7.78
C LEU A 278 -12.11 -16.80 6.44
N PHE A 279 -11.25 -15.83 6.19
CA PHE A 279 -10.38 -15.81 5.02
C PHE A 279 -9.41 -17.00 5.04
N ALA A 280 -8.71 -17.26 6.14
CA ALA A 280 -7.79 -18.39 6.25
C ALA A 280 -8.51 -19.75 6.07
N LEU A 281 -9.72 -19.87 6.61
CA LEU A 281 -10.58 -21.04 6.40
C LEU A 281 -10.98 -21.19 4.92
N ALA A 282 -11.36 -20.10 4.26
CA ALA A 282 -11.74 -20.09 2.85
C ALA A 282 -10.55 -20.28 1.89
N ALA A 283 -9.37 -19.78 2.25
CA ALA A 283 -8.09 -20.06 1.60
C ALA A 283 -7.86 -21.56 1.47
N GLY A 284 -8.16 -22.27 2.54
CA GLY A 284 -8.00 -23.71 2.61
C GLY A 284 -6.61 -24.09 3.11
N PRO A 285 -6.45 -25.37 3.48
CA PRO A 285 -5.36 -25.83 4.34
C PRO A 285 -3.98 -25.68 3.70
N ARG A 286 -3.87 -25.74 2.36
CA ARG A 286 -2.60 -25.57 1.65
C ARG A 286 -1.92 -24.24 1.99
N TYR A 287 -2.65 -23.13 1.98
CA TYR A 287 -2.07 -21.80 2.24
C TYR A 287 -1.81 -21.60 3.74
N VAL A 288 -2.67 -22.15 4.60
CA VAL A 288 -2.45 -22.12 6.06
C VAL A 288 -1.22 -22.95 6.45
N HIS A 289 -0.95 -24.08 5.79
CA HIS A 289 0.30 -24.84 5.96
C HIS A 289 1.53 -24.06 5.52
N GLN A 290 1.43 -23.25 4.46
CA GLN A 290 2.53 -22.38 4.02
C GLN A 290 2.76 -21.22 5.00
N ALA A 291 1.68 -20.62 5.52
CA ALA A 291 1.74 -19.62 6.59
C ALA A 291 2.35 -20.22 7.87
N LEU A 292 1.96 -21.43 8.27
CA LEU A 292 2.55 -22.14 9.42
C LEU A 292 4.04 -22.39 9.21
N ARG A 293 4.46 -22.82 8.00
CA ARG A 293 5.89 -22.98 7.69
C ARG A 293 6.66 -21.66 7.85
N ARG A 294 6.08 -20.55 7.41
CA ARG A 294 6.63 -19.20 7.58
C ARG A 294 6.78 -18.88 9.07
N ALA A 295 5.70 -19.03 9.85
CA ALA A 295 5.69 -18.81 11.29
C ALA A 295 6.75 -19.64 12.03
N MET A 296 6.88 -20.93 11.70
CA MET A 296 7.89 -21.82 12.29
C MET A 296 9.32 -21.41 11.95
N ARG A 297 9.58 -20.99 10.71
CA ARG A 297 10.89 -20.49 10.28
C ARG A 297 11.26 -19.22 11.06
N ASP A 298 10.29 -18.34 11.23
CA ASP A 298 10.46 -17.02 11.85
C ASP A 298 10.35 -17.11 13.39
N ARG A 299 10.00 -18.29 13.93
CA ARG A 299 9.77 -18.59 15.36
C ARG A 299 8.65 -17.76 15.98
N ASP A 300 7.68 -17.37 15.16
CA ASP A 300 6.48 -16.68 15.60
C ASP A 300 5.52 -17.70 16.23
N VAL A 301 5.44 -17.69 17.56
CA VAL A 301 4.61 -18.62 18.34
C VAL A 301 3.13 -18.29 18.18
N GLY A 302 2.77 -17.01 18.15
CA GLY A 302 1.39 -16.55 18.04
C GLY A 302 0.80 -16.94 16.69
N LEU A 303 1.50 -16.62 15.61
CA LEU A 303 1.07 -17.02 14.27
C LEU A 303 1.07 -18.55 14.10
N SER A 304 2.04 -19.27 14.69
CA SER A 304 2.06 -20.73 14.67
C SER A 304 0.80 -21.31 15.33
N GLN A 305 0.42 -20.79 16.49
CA GLN A 305 -0.79 -21.20 17.20
C GLN A 305 -2.04 -20.90 16.37
N ALA A 306 -2.18 -19.69 15.84
CA ALA A 306 -3.32 -19.29 15.03
C ALA A 306 -3.47 -20.19 13.78
N CYS A 307 -2.36 -20.49 13.10
CA CYS A 307 -2.37 -21.42 11.96
C CYS A 307 -2.80 -22.83 12.38
N MET A 308 -2.31 -23.35 13.50
CA MET A 308 -2.71 -24.68 14.01
C MET A 308 -4.19 -24.73 14.39
N GLU A 309 -4.73 -23.67 15.01
CA GLU A 309 -6.15 -23.55 15.31
C GLU A 309 -7.00 -23.60 14.03
N VAL A 310 -6.66 -22.81 13.01
CA VAL A 310 -7.36 -22.81 11.72
C VAL A 310 -7.28 -24.19 11.07
N LEU A 311 -6.08 -24.79 10.99
CA LEU A 311 -5.89 -26.12 10.41
C LEU A 311 -6.72 -27.19 11.13
N SER A 312 -6.83 -27.13 12.46
CA SER A 312 -7.66 -28.08 13.23
C SER A 312 -9.14 -28.04 12.84
N ALA A 313 -9.62 -26.93 12.27
CA ALA A 313 -11.00 -26.75 11.86
C ALA A 313 -11.27 -27.16 10.39
N ILE A 314 -10.25 -27.21 9.52
CA ILE A 314 -10.43 -27.44 8.06
C ILE A 314 -9.65 -28.62 7.50
N ASP A 315 -8.58 -29.06 8.15
CA ASP A 315 -7.72 -30.10 7.62
C ASP A 315 -8.24 -31.49 8.02
N THR A 316 -8.53 -32.32 7.03
CA THR A 316 -8.91 -33.73 7.22
C THR A 316 -7.70 -34.68 7.23
N GLY A 317 -6.47 -34.15 7.11
CA GLY A 317 -5.22 -34.90 7.01
C GLY A 317 -4.85 -35.29 5.58
N GLU A 318 -5.78 -35.23 4.63
CA GLU A 318 -5.53 -35.50 3.20
C GLU A 318 -4.76 -34.38 2.50
N THR A 319 -4.72 -33.20 3.11
CA THR A 319 -4.12 -31.97 2.56
C THR A 319 -2.73 -31.67 3.13
N LEU A 320 -2.21 -32.58 3.96
CA LEU A 320 -0.83 -32.51 4.46
C LEU A 320 0.15 -32.35 3.29
N PRO A 321 1.20 -31.50 3.43
CA PRO A 321 2.21 -31.32 2.41
C PRO A 321 2.81 -32.68 2.02
N ARG A 322 2.48 -33.17 0.83
CA ARG A 322 2.99 -34.45 0.35
C ARG A 322 4.49 -34.32 0.03
N THR A 323 5.21 -35.43 0.13
CA THR A 323 6.65 -35.44 -0.12
C THR A 323 6.95 -35.16 -1.61
N GLU A 324 8.18 -34.78 -1.96
CA GLU A 324 8.59 -34.56 -3.37
C GLU A 324 8.19 -35.74 -4.31
N ALA A 325 8.11 -36.97 -3.79
CA ALA A 325 7.71 -38.16 -4.53
C ALA A 325 6.22 -38.20 -4.95
N ASP A 326 5.37 -37.38 -4.33
CA ASP A 326 3.90 -37.40 -4.53
C ASP A 326 3.39 -36.28 -5.47
N LYS A 327 4.26 -35.34 -5.86
CA LYS A 327 3.91 -34.16 -6.68
C LYS A 327 3.62 -34.48 -8.15
N ASP A 328 4.08 -35.63 -8.66
CA ASP A 328 3.95 -36.03 -10.07
C ASP A 328 2.53 -36.47 -10.48
N ARG A 329 1.53 -36.46 -9.57
CA ARG A 329 0.23 -37.12 -9.80
C ARG A 329 -1.04 -36.26 -9.74
N ALA A 330 -1.00 -34.98 -9.38
CA ALA A 330 -2.24 -34.22 -9.21
C ALA A 330 -2.22 -32.85 -9.92
N GLY A 331 -3.19 -32.65 -10.81
CA GLY A 331 -3.46 -31.38 -11.46
C GLY A 331 -3.87 -30.30 -10.46
N ARG A 332 -3.54 -29.05 -10.78
CA ARG A 332 -3.85 -27.87 -9.97
C ARG A 332 -5.35 -27.58 -10.01
N GLU A 333 -6.03 -27.75 -8.88
CA GLU A 333 -7.34 -27.12 -8.66
C GLU A 333 -7.13 -25.78 -7.95
N THR A 334 -7.45 -24.69 -8.64
CA THR A 334 -7.46 -23.32 -8.11
C THR A 334 -8.91 -22.92 -7.86
N PHE A 335 -9.26 -22.58 -6.61
CA PHE A 335 -10.53 -21.93 -6.31
C PHE A 335 -10.31 -20.42 -6.29
N PRO A 336 -11.04 -19.62 -7.08
CA PRO A 336 -10.93 -18.17 -7.00
C PRO A 336 -11.51 -17.70 -5.66
N ILE A 337 -10.67 -17.11 -4.83
CA ILE A 337 -11.08 -16.49 -3.57
C ILE A 337 -11.16 -15.01 -3.82
N PHE A 338 -12.36 -14.46 -3.67
CA PHE A 338 -12.62 -13.04 -3.86
C PHE A 338 -13.07 -12.45 -2.52
N PHE A 339 -12.16 -11.78 -1.84
CA PHE A 339 -12.50 -10.77 -0.84
C PHE A 339 -12.06 -9.42 -1.41
N PRO A 340 -12.94 -8.42 -1.46
CA PRO A 340 -12.58 -7.11 -1.97
C PRO A 340 -11.54 -6.46 -1.04
N PRO A 341 -10.57 -5.69 -1.59
CA PRO A 341 -9.65 -4.90 -0.77
C PRO A 341 -10.43 -3.96 0.17
N LEU A 342 -9.77 -3.39 1.19
CA LEU A 342 -10.36 -2.30 2.00
C LEU A 342 -10.72 -1.08 1.13
N ARG A 343 -10.20 -1.02 -0.10
CA ARG A 343 -10.57 -0.08 -1.16
C ARG A 343 -11.84 -0.57 -1.89
N PRO A 344 -12.82 0.30 -2.18
CA PRO A 344 -13.83 -0.02 -3.19
C PRO A 344 -13.14 -0.17 -4.56
N GLU A 345 -13.50 -1.21 -5.33
CA GLU A 345 -12.99 -1.34 -6.70
C GLU A 345 -13.38 -0.11 -7.54
N PRO A 346 -12.51 0.38 -8.43
CA PRO A 346 -12.88 1.45 -9.33
C PRO A 346 -14.05 0.97 -10.18
N GLU A 347 -15.22 1.61 -10.04
CA GLU A 347 -16.37 1.33 -10.88
C GLU A 347 -15.93 1.42 -12.35
N SER A 348 -15.92 0.29 -13.04
CA SER A 348 -15.60 0.30 -14.47
C SER A 348 -16.56 1.28 -15.14
N ALA A 349 -16.01 2.26 -15.86
CA ALA A 349 -16.78 3.25 -16.62
C ALA A 349 -17.47 2.61 -17.86
N THR A 350 -18.10 1.44 -17.69
CA THR A 350 -18.89 0.74 -18.71
C THR A 350 -20.39 1.07 -18.61
N GLY A 351 -20.79 1.98 -17.72
CA GLY A 351 -22.15 2.47 -17.56
C GLY A 351 -22.53 3.68 -18.45
N ALA A 352 -22.11 3.72 -19.71
CA ALA A 352 -22.58 4.75 -20.65
C ALA A 352 -22.71 4.22 -22.09
N ARG A 353 -23.55 3.19 -22.25
CA ARG A 353 -24.23 2.92 -23.53
C ARG A 353 -25.67 2.51 -23.28
N ARG A 354 -26.57 3.48 -23.38
CA ARG A 354 -27.89 3.33 -24.01
C ARG A 354 -28.26 4.61 -24.73
#